data_AF-A0A8H7L2Y5-F1
#
_entry.id   AF-A0A8H7L2Y5-F1
#
_cell.length_a   1.000
_cell.length_b   1.000
_cell.length_c   1.000
_cell.angle_alpha   90.00
_cell.angle_beta   90.00
_cell.angle_gamma   90.00
#
_symmetry.space_group_name_H-M   'P 1'
#
loop_
_entity.id
_entity.type
_entity.pdbx_description
1 polymer ?
#
loop_
_entity_poly.entity_id
_entity_poly.type
_entity_poly.pdbx_seq_one_letter_code
_entity_poly.pdbx_strand_id
1 'polypeptide(L)'
;MGGWTGVGSGGGLLAVENAGQTSFEIGVSSGGAYFHLRDFLVLDESIFWIQIDSFPAAPLHQHLEDLPFLGDTTSNQALLFSPSFAPAPSEQPSWPQYTLPSANLSAPVAPSSSNFTLLISPTSSNLAAVPQTGCRLRTTLSSGNQQGGGSWLLDGNGWRQQWLVDGLSPATNYTVFVIENNTTVSGPINIVTKSAAFPCALVHSLPYCPSISYAVPLVAPPSPAVAYDATTLPGNISSTILEYMTNFTTTLSTFPCGRDMYSPLQTCADCQTAYRKWLCSVSFPRCSEESPSTSQSSQSPAVSALVPQPANTTQRNPAIPPLQTDYTSLLPCLETCNAVDRACPNFLGFKCPVVRFNADKSYGVGFVDSGEVGVQGQGSTGSAQDRWGNVWCNGS
;
A
#
# COMPACT_ATOMS: atom_id res chain seq x y z
N MET A 1 -18.43 32.85 -0.80
CA MET A 1 -17.37 32.21 -1.59
C MET A 1 -17.91 32.06 -3.00
N GLY A 2 -17.37 32.81 -3.95
CA GLY A 2 -17.71 32.69 -5.37
C GLY A 2 -16.51 32.14 -6.12
N GLY A 3 -16.75 31.35 -7.17
CA GLY A 3 -15.72 30.91 -8.10
C GLY A 3 -15.86 31.67 -9.42
N TRP A 4 -14.72 32.07 -10.00
CA TRP A 4 -14.65 32.64 -11.35
C TRP A 4 -13.77 31.75 -12.21
N THR A 5 -14.26 31.40 -13.40
CA THR A 5 -13.51 30.62 -14.40
C THR A 5 -13.55 31.36 -15.73
N GLY A 6 -12.40 31.49 -16.40
CA GLY A 6 -12.29 32.12 -17.71
C GLY A 6 -11.27 31.40 -18.57
N VAL A 7 -11.42 31.49 -19.89
CA VAL A 7 -10.47 30.92 -20.87
C VAL A 7 -9.57 32.04 -21.37
N GLY A 8 -8.26 31.90 -21.22
CA GLY A 8 -7.26 32.87 -21.69
C GLY A 8 -6.33 32.24 -22.72
N SER A 9 -6.17 32.86 -23.89
CA SER A 9 -5.25 32.41 -24.93
C SER A 9 -3.87 33.07 -24.73
N GLY A 10 -2.96 32.37 -24.05
CA GLY A 10 -1.54 32.77 -23.93
C GLY A 10 -1.28 33.91 -22.94
N GLY A 11 -1.12 33.54 -21.66
CA GLY A 11 -0.90 34.51 -20.57
C GLY A 11 -2.17 35.30 -20.21
N GLY A 12 -2.31 35.67 -18.94
CA GLY A 12 -3.48 36.37 -18.44
C GLY A 12 -3.16 37.23 -17.22
N LEU A 13 -3.90 38.32 -17.06
CA LEU A 13 -3.80 39.22 -15.91
C LEU A 13 -5.04 39.05 -15.05
N LEU A 14 -4.86 38.65 -13.80
CA LEU A 14 -5.93 38.64 -12.80
C LEU A 14 -5.71 39.80 -11.83
N ALA A 15 -6.73 40.64 -11.69
CA ALA A 15 -6.79 41.69 -10.69
C ALA A 15 -7.88 41.34 -9.69
N VAL A 16 -7.58 41.46 -8.40
CA VAL A 16 -8.59 41.42 -7.36
C VAL A 16 -8.46 42.71 -6.56
N GLU A 17 -9.55 43.45 -6.51
CA GLU A 17 -9.64 44.75 -5.84
C GLU A 17 -10.55 44.65 -4.62
N ASN A 18 -10.26 45.41 -3.57
CA ASN A 18 -11.08 45.51 -2.36
C ASN A 18 -11.31 44.18 -1.61
N ALA A 19 -10.36 43.23 -1.68
CA ALA A 19 -10.50 41.91 -1.07
C ALA A 19 -10.39 41.92 0.47
N GLY A 20 -9.77 42.93 1.08
CA GLY A 20 -9.46 42.92 2.53
C GLY A 20 -8.47 41.80 2.92
N GLN A 21 -8.42 41.40 4.20
CA GLN A 21 -7.62 40.25 4.66
C GLN A 21 -8.33 38.92 4.33
N THR A 22 -8.33 38.53 3.06
CA THR A 22 -8.92 37.26 2.62
C THR A 22 -7.90 36.41 1.89
N SER A 23 -7.85 35.12 2.19
CA SER A 23 -7.09 34.14 1.42
C SER A 23 -7.85 33.76 0.14
N PHE A 24 -7.17 33.75 -0.99
CA PHE A 24 -7.69 33.29 -2.28
C PHE A 24 -6.67 32.35 -2.93
N GLU A 25 -7.14 31.50 -3.83
CA GLU A 25 -6.32 30.55 -4.60
C GLU A 25 -6.51 30.82 -6.09
N ILE A 26 -5.42 30.76 -6.85
CA ILE A 26 -5.44 30.93 -8.30
C ILE A 26 -4.82 29.68 -8.91
N GLY A 27 -5.65 28.92 -9.62
CA GLY A 27 -5.23 27.78 -10.41
C GLY A 27 -5.30 28.11 -11.89
N VAL A 28 -4.25 27.78 -12.64
CA VAL A 28 -4.23 27.87 -14.10
C VAL A 28 -4.09 26.45 -14.63
N SER A 29 -5.14 25.89 -15.23
CA SER A 29 -5.13 24.52 -15.75
C SER A 29 -5.01 24.48 -17.26
N SER A 30 -4.05 23.69 -17.77
CA SER A 30 -4.07 23.19 -19.16
C SER A 30 -3.94 21.67 -19.12
N GLY A 31 -5.01 20.95 -19.42
CA GLY A 31 -5.01 19.48 -19.42
C GLY A 31 -4.73 18.83 -18.06
N GLY A 32 -5.06 19.50 -16.93
CA GLY A 32 -4.85 18.99 -15.58
C GLY A 32 -3.56 19.44 -14.89
N ALA A 33 -2.65 20.12 -15.60
CA ALA A 33 -1.44 20.71 -15.02
C ALA A 33 -1.71 22.13 -14.51
N TYR A 34 -1.35 22.41 -13.25
CA TYR A 34 -1.44 23.74 -12.64
C TYR A 34 -0.14 24.54 -12.87
N PHE A 35 -0.23 25.73 -13.47
CA PHE A 35 0.92 26.61 -13.75
C PHE A 35 1.00 27.78 -12.75
N HIS A 36 2.22 28.23 -12.42
CA HIS A 36 2.43 29.33 -11.46
C HIS A 36 2.76 30.67 -12.12
N LEU A 37 2.39 31.71 -11.36
CA LEU A 37 2.57 33.13 -11.56
C LEU A 37 4.04 33.54 -11.31
N ARG A 38 4.63 34.34 -12.21
CA ARG A 38 6.07 34.67 -12.18
C ARG A 38 6.40 35.90 -11.35
N ASP A 39 5.45 36.82 -11.19
CA ASP A 39 5.69 38.08 -10.49
C ASP A 39 4.50 38.47 -9.61
N PHE A 40 4.82 38.95 -8.41
CA PHE A 40 3.87 39.43 -7.40
C PHE A 40 4.24 40.87 -7.06
N LEU A 41 3.44 41.82 -7.54
CA LEU A 41 3.65 43.24 -7.28
C LEU A 41 2.50 43.79 -6.43
N VAL A 42 2.80 44.12 -5.17
CA VAL A 42 1.89 44.87 -4.29
C VAL A 42 2.19 46.35 -4.50
N LEU A 43 1.24 47.05 -5.10
CA LEU A 43 1.37 48.49 -5.37
C LEU A 43 0.71 49.35 -4.27
N ASP A 44 -0.26 48.81 -3.53
CA ASP A 44 -1.03 49.48 -2.45
C ASP A 44 -1.79 48.43 -1.58
N GLU A 45 -2.34 48.82 -0.42
CA GLU A 45 -3.17 48.01 0.50
C GLU A 45 -4.46 47.44 -0.13
N SER A 46 -4.83 47.87 -1.34
CA SER A 46 -6.15 47.62 -1.93
C SER A 46 -6.16 46.87 -3.27
N ILE A 47 -5.01 46.75 -3.96
CA ILE A 47 -4.91 46.14 -5.30
C ILE A 47 -3.63 45.32 -5.44
N PHE A 48 -3.75 44.08 -5.92
CA PHE A 48 -2.63 43.24 -6.32
C PHE A 48 -2.76 42.76 -7.77
N TRP A 49 -1.62 42.69 -8.45
CA TRP A 49 -1.50 42.16 -9.82
C TRP A 49 -0.71 40.86 -9.80
N ILE A 50 -1.13 39.90 -10.61
CA ILE A 50 -0.42 38.64 -10.72
C ILE A 50 -0.30 38.23 -12.18
N GLN A 51 0.95 38.10 -12.63
CA GLN A 51 1.30 37.79 -14.02
C GLN A 51 1.55 36.28 -14.18
N ILE A 52 0.77 35.64 -15.06
CA ILE A 52 0.91 34.21 -15.41
C ILE A 52 1.70 34.11 -16.73
N ASP A 53 2.94 33.61 -16.66
CA ASP A 53 3.72 33.28 -17.86
C ASP A 53 3.67 31.77 -18.12
N SER A 54 3.40 31.36 -19.36
CA SER A 54 3.52 29.95 -19.78
C SER A 54 4.99 29.62 -20.09
N PHE A 55 5.65 28.86 -19.23
CA PHE A 55 7.03 28.36 -19.44
C PHE A 55 7.07 26.82 -19.31
N PRO A 56 8.00 26.11 -19.98
CA PRO A 56 8.18 24.66 -19.85
C PRO A 56 8.92 24.25 -18.56
N ALA A 57 8.73 24.97 -17.45
CA ALA A 57 9.31 24.64 -16.15
C ALA A 57 8.38 23.74 -15.35
N ALA A 58 8.94 22.79 -14.60
CA ALA A 58 8.19 21.91 -13.70
C ALA A 58 7.29 22.72 -12.74
N PRO A 59 6.10 22.20 -12.39
CA PRO A 59 5.14 22.93 -11.55
C PRO A 59 5.73 23.27 -10.17
N LEU A 60 5.54 24.52 -9.71
CA LEU A 60 5.96 24.96 -8.37
C LEU A 60 5.15 24.27 -7.26
N HIS A 61 3.91 23.87 -7.56
CA HIS A 61 3.05 23.04 -6.73
C HIS A 61 2.29 22.09 -7.63
N GLN A 62 2.27 20.81 -7.27
CA GLN A 62 1.55 19.79 -8.01
C GLN A 62 0.82 18.89 -7.02
N HIS A 63 -0.44 18.60 -7.29
CA HIS A 63 -1.16 17.54 -6.58
C HIS A 63 -1.06 16.26 -7.42
N LEU A 64 -0.56 15.19 -6.85
CA LEU A 64 -0.52 13.88 -7.51
C LEU A 64 -1.89 13.21 -7.39
N GLU A 65 -2.31 12.55 -8.48
CA GLU A 65 -3.48 11.67 -8.44
C GLU A 65 -3.16 10.38 -7.70
N ASP A 66 -1.92 9.89 -7.82
CA ASP A 66 -1.44 8.76 -7.05
C ASP A 66 -1.42 9.09 -5.57
N LEU A 67 -2.09 8.26 -4.78
CA LEU A 67 -2.20 8.41 -3.34
C LEU A 67 -1.05 7.70 -2.60
N PRO A 68 -0.74 8.11 -1.36
CA PRO A 68 0.08 7.32 -0.46
C PRO A 68 -0.60 5.96 -0.22
N PHE A 69 0.20 4.94 0.09
CA PHE A 69 -0.30 3.60 0.31
C PHE A 69 -0.18 3.21 1.80
N LEU A 70 -1.24 2.66 2.37
CA LEU A 70 -1.27 2.15 3.73
C LEU A 70 -0.85 0.68 3.72
N GLY A 71 0.26 0.35 4.37
CA GLY A 71 0.59 -1.06 4.66
C GLY A 71 -0.42 -1.62 5.65
N ASP A 72 -0.32 -1.17 6.91
CA ASP A 72 -1.24 -1.50 8.00
C ASP A 72 -1.00 -0.60 9.21
N THR A 73 -1.85 -0.72 10.23
CA THR A 73 -1.71 -0.06 11.53
C THR A 73 -1.71 -1.07 12.68
N THR A 74 -1.16 -0.67 13.83
CA THR A 74 -1.41 -1.32 15.13
C THR A 74 -2.16 -0.36 16.04
N SER A 75 -2.18 -0.61 17.34
CA SER A 75 -2.69 0.32 18.35
C SER A 75 -1.93 1.64 18.38
N ASN A 76 -0.63 1.66 18.07
CA ASN A 76 0.22 2.85 18.21
C ASN A 76 1.19 3.08 17.06
N GLN A 77 1.15 2.23 16.02
CA GLN A 77 2.04 2.32 14.88
C GLN A 77 1.27 2.35 13.55
N ALA A 78 1.92 2.86 12.52
CA ALA A 78 1.46 2.79 11.15
C ALA A 78 2.64 2.52 10.21
N LEU A 79 2.44 1.62 9.26
CA LEU A 79 3.36 1.41 8.14
C LEU A 79 2.79 2.09 6.90
N LEU A 80 3.49 3.11 6.41
CA LEU A 80 3.03 4.00 5.34
C LEU A 80 4.04 4.04 4.20
N PHE A 81 3.52 4.23 3.00
CA PHE A 81 4.31 4.27 1.78
C PHE A 81 3.96 5.48 0.92
N SER A 82 4.94 5.96 0.16
CA SER A 82 4.69 6.98 -0.88
C SER A 82 3.90 6.38 -2.04
N PRO A 83 3.40 7.22 -2.95
CA PRO A 83 3.18 6.81 -4.34
C PRO A 83 4.37 6.05 -4.92
N SER A 84 4.10 5.18 -5.90
CA SER A 84 5.17 4.48 -6.62
C SER A 84 5.97 5.48 -7.44
N PHE A 85 7.28 5.56 -7.21
CA PHE A 85 8.16 6.48 -7.93
C PHE A 85 8.98 5.80 -9.04
N ALA A 86 9.04 4.47 -9.04
CA ALA A 86 9.62 3.71 -10.15
C ALA A 86 8.96 2.32 -10.26
N PRO A 87 8.80 1.75 -11.46
CA PRO A 87 8.25 0.41 -11.62
C PRO A 87 9.20 -0.67 -11.06
N ALA A 88 8.65 -1.85 -10.77
CA ALA A 88 9.46 -3.01 -10.44
C ALA A 88 10.35 -3.41 -11.63
N PRO A 89 11.63 -3.77 -11.41
CA PRO A 89 12.47 -4.28 -12.49
C PRO A 89 11.89 -5.58 -13.04
N SER A 90 11.65 -5.63 -14.35
CA SER A 90 11.21 -6.85 -15.03
C SER A 90 12.43 -7.64 -15.51
N GLU A 91 12.98 -8.50 -14.66
CA GLU A 91 14.03 -9.44 -15.10
C GLU A 91 13.38 -10.70 -15.62
N GLN A 92 13.26 -10.79 -16.95
CA GLN A 92 12.80 -12.00 -17.63
C GLN A 92 14.03 -12.82 -18.05
N PRO A 93 14.26 -13.99 -17.45
CA PRO A 93 15.39 -14.84 -17.79
C PRO A 93 15.32 -15.30 -19.26
N SER A 94 16.45 -15.16 -19.97
CA SER A 94 16.57 -15.43 -21.41
C SER A 94 17.47 -16.63 -21.71
N TRP A 95 17.11 -17.45 -22.70
CA TRP A 95 17.97 -18.54 -23.17
C TRP A 95 19.29 -18.01 -23.77
N PRO A 96 20.46 -18.66 -23.54
CA PRO A 96 20.67 -19.93 -22.82
C PRO A 96 20.93 -19.81 -21.31
N GLN A 97 21.10 -18.60 -20.77
CA GLN A 97 21.36 -18.36 -19.35
C GLN A 97 20.04 -18.11 -18.61
N TYR A 98 19.32 -19.19 -18.31
CA TYR A 98 18.10 -19.13 -17.52
C TYR A 98 18.41 -19.35 -16.03
N THR A 99 18.43 -18.28 -15.25
CA THR A 99 18.52 -18.36 -13.79
C THR A 99 17.31 -17.72 -13.17
N LEU A 100 16.52 -18.50 -12.44
CA LEU A 100 15.45 -17.96 -11.61
C LEU A 100 16.04 -17.24 -10.40
N PRO A 101 15.40 -16.16 -9.91
CA PRO A 101 15.73 -15.54 -8.64
C PRO A 101 15.87 -16.57 -7.50
N SER A 102 16.89 -16.41 -6.66
CA SER A 102 17.10 -17.29 -5.51
C SER A 102 15.93 -17.21 -4.51
N ALA A 103 15.73 -18.27 -3.72
CA ALA A 103 14.75 -18.25 -2.64
C ALA A 103 15.05 -17.15 -1.62
N ASN A 104 16.31 -17.07 -1.19
CA ASN A 104 16.81 -15.99 -0.36
C ASN A 104 17.19 -14.82 -1.27
N LEU A 105 16.32 -13.83 -1.36
CA LEU A 105 16.59 -12.61 -2.08
C LEU A 105 17.31 -11.63 -1.17
N SER A 106 18.29 -10.92 -1.73
CA SER A 106 18.74 -9.66 -1.14
C SER A 106 17.78 -8.54 -1.56
N ALA A 107 17.65 -7.51 -0.74
CA ALA A 107 16.91 -6.31 -1.16
C ALA A 107 17.57 -5.75 -2.44
N PRO A 108 16.80 -5.54 -3.52
CA PRO A 108 17.37 -4.98 -4.74
C PRO A 108 17.92 -3.58 -4.49
N VAL A 109 18.84 -3.13 -5.36
CA VAL A 109 19.37 -1.77 -5.28
C VAL A 109 18.28 -0.80 -5.73
N ALA A 110 17.91 0.12 -4.85
CA ALA A 110 16.90 1.13 -5.16
C ALA A 110 17.38 2.08 -6.27
N PRO A 111 16.50 2.46 -7.21
CA PRO A 111 16.80 3.54 -8.15
C PRO A 111 16.89 4.87 -7.41
N SER A 112 17.51 5.87 -8.04
CA SER A 112 17.56 7.23 -7.49
C SER A 112 16.14 7.76 -7.27
N SER A 113 15.81 8.15 -6.04
CA SER A 113 14.52 8.70 -5.67
C SER A 113 14.60 10.20 -5.38
N SER A 114 13.48 10.89 -5.57
CA SER A 114 13.25 12.26 -5.09
C SER A 114 13.25 12.32 -3.55
N ASN A 115 13.31 13.53 -3.00
CA ASN A 115 13.15 13.69 -1.55
C ASN A 115 11.67 13.59 -1.17
N PHE A 116 11.31 12.60 -0.36
CA PHE A 116 9.96 12.40 0.15
C PHE A 116 9.88 12.74 1.64
N THR A 117 8.85 13.51 2.02
CA THR A 117 8.51 13.83 3.40
C THR A 117 7.10 13.34 3.71
N LEU A 118 6.96 12.50 4.75
CA LEU A 118 5.66 12.07 5.25
C LEU A 118 5.12 13.09 6.25
N LEU A 119 3.83 13.42 6.13
CA LEU A 119 3.11 14.23 7.10
C LEU A 119 1.89 13.45 7.58
N ILE A 120 1.80 13.22 8.89
CA ILE A 120 0.66 12.57 9.53
C ILE A 120 0.16 13.45 10.67
N SER A 121 -1.14 13.68 10.75
CA SER A 121 -1.77 14.51 11.80
C SER A 121 -3.13 13.94 12.18
N PRO A 122 -3.60 14.04 13.44
CA PRO A 122 -4.95 13.62 13.81
C PRO A 122 -5.95 14.33 12.92
N THR A 123 -6.96 13.63 12.41
CA THR A 123 -7.96 14.24 11.50
C THR A 123 -8.68 15.43 12.14
N SER A 124 -8.77 15.46 13.48
CA SER A 124 -9.30 16.59 14.25
C SER A 124 -8.52 17.91 14.09
N SER A 125 -7.28 17.88 13.57
CA SER A 125 -6.50 19.07 13.24
C SER A 125 -7.00 19.77 11.97
N ASN A 126 -7.94 19.16 11.23
CA ASN A 126 -8.52 19.68 9.99
C ASN A 126 -7.47 20.06 8.92
N LEU A 127 -6.37 19.32 8.86
CA LEU A 127 -5.29 19.55 7.89
C LEU A 127 -5.77 19.45 6.43
N ALA A 128 -6.79 18.64 6.15
CA ALA A 128 -7.36 18.57 4.81
C ALA A 128 -8.12 19.84 4.37
N ALA A 129 -8.51 20.71 5.33
CA ALA A 129 -9.24 21.94 5.06
C ALA A 129 -8.33 23.17 4.84
N VAL A 130 -7.02 23.05 5.10
CA VAL A 130 -6.06 24.12 4.78
C VAL A 130 -5.54 23.96 3.36
N PRO A 131 -4.95 25.01 2.74
CA PRO A 131 -4.36 24.90 1.41
C PRO A 131 -3.34 23.75 1.33
N GLN A 132 -3.57 22.81 0.41
CA GLN A 132 -2.80 21.56 0.29
C GLN A 132 -1.54 21.76 -0.55
N THR A 133 -0.80 22.83 -0.28
CA THR A 133 0.49 23.12 -0.93
C THR A 133 1.63 22.55 -0.09
N GLY A 134 2.70 22.10 -0.75
CA GLY A 134 3.87 21.54 -0.06
C GLY A 134 4.46 22.51 0.97
N CYS A 135 4.53 23.81 0.66
CA CYS A 135 4.99 24.84 1.59
C CYS A 135 4.11 24.95 2.84
N ARG A 136 2.78 24.95 2.69
CA ARG A 136 1.85 25.04 3.83
C ARG A 136 1.94 23.78 4.68
N LEU A 137 1.86 22.61 4.06
CA LEU A 137 1.83 21.34 4.77
C LEU A 137 3.12 21.10 5.56
N ARG A 138 4.29 21.47 5.04
CA ARG A 138 5.59 21.35 5.74
C ARG A 138 5.74 22.19 7.00
N THR A 139 4.92 23.24 7.17
CA THR A 139 4.89 24.01 8.43
C THR A 139 4.13 23.29 9.54
N THR A 140 3.41 22.21 9.21
CA THR A 140 2.63 21.42 10.17
C THR A 140 3.52 20.40 10.87
N LEU A 141 3.37 20.28 12.20
CA LEU A 141 4.04 19.24 12.97
C LEU A 141 3.41 17.88 12.68
N SER A 142 4.23 16.91 12.29
CA SER A 142 3.81 15.52 12.16
C SER A 142 3.65 14.88 13.53
N SER A 143 2.66 14.00 13.65
CA SER A 143 2.45 13.14 14.81
C SER A 143 3.31 11.88 14.74
N GLY A 144 3.62 11.34 15.92
CA GLY A 144 4.44 10.14 16.05
C GLY A 144 5.91 10.37 15.69
N ASN A 145 6.71 9.35 15.99
CA ASN A 145 8.11 9.25 15.62
C ASN A 145 8.21 8.48 14.31
N GLN A 146 8.58 9.16 13.25
CA GLN A 146 8.81 8.52 11.95
C GLN A 146 10.18 7.84 11.95
N GLN A 147 10.18 6.52 11.99
CA GLN A 147 11.36 5.69 11.80
C GLN A 147 11.40 5.20 10.35
N GLY A 148 12.60 5.20 9.79
CA GLY A 148 12.78 4.78 8.41
C GLY A 148 12.37 5.85 7.39
N GLY A 149 13.10 5.80 6.30
CA GLY A 149 12.99 6.64 5.11
C GLY A 149 13.80 5.95 4.03
N GLY A 150 13.53 4.67 3.82
CA GLY A 150 14.21 3.83 2.85
C GLY A 150 13.30 3.56 1.66
N SER A 151 13.91 3.41 0.50
CA SER A 151 13.21 2.90 -0.68
C SER A 151 12.98 1.40 -0.53
N TRP A 152 11.76 0.95 -0.77
CA TRP A 152 11.32 -0.43 -0.69
C TRP A 152 10.57 -0.81 -1.96
N LEU A 153 10.84 -2.02 -2.48
CA LEU A 153 10.12 -2.57 -3.63
C LEU A 153 8.98 -3.46 -3.13
N LEU A 154 7.74 -3.02 -3.32
CA LEU A 154 6.55 -3.76 -2.88
C LEU A 154 6.05 -4.72 -3.97
N ASP A 155 6.86 -5.73 -4.32
CA ASP A 155 6.62 -6.64 -5.44
C ASP A 155 6.30 -5.86 -6.74
N GLY A 156 5.23 -6.23 -7.47
CA GLY A 156 4.79 -5.56 -8.70
C GLY A 156 4.22 -4.15 -8.49
N ASN A 157 4.04 -3.67 -7.26
CA ASN A 157 3.50 -2.34 -6.96
C ASN A 157 4.55 -1.22 -7.05
N GLY A 158 5.75 -1.55 -7.50
CA GLY A 158 6.84 -0.61 -7.73
C GLY A 158 7.62 -0.20 -6.48
N TRP A 159 8.63 0.63 -6.73
CA TRP A 159 9.46 1.27 -5.72
C TRP A 159 8.71 2.38 -5.03
N ARG A 160 8.71 2.34 -3.71
CA ARG A 160 8.06 3.30 -2.83
C ARG A 160 8.99 3.68 -1.70
N GLN A 161 8.79 4.85 -1.15
CA GLN A 161 9.42 5.24 0.09
C GLN A 161 8.61 4.65 1.25
N GLN A 162 9.26 3.96 2.18
CA GLN A 162 8.61 3.32 3.33
C GLN A 162 8.93 4.06 4.63
N TRP A 163 7.91 4.26 5.46
CA TRP A 163 8.02 4.81 6.82
C TRP A 163 7.29 3.92 7.82
N LEU A 164 7.94 3.65 8.94
CA LEU A 164 7.34 3.09 10.14
C LEU A 164 7.12 4.22 11.15
N VAL A 165 5.87 4.59 11.39
CA VAL A 165 5.53 5.62 12.36
C VAL A 165 5.15 4.96 13.67
N ASP A 166 5.78 5.35 14.78
CA ASP A 166 5.47 4.90 16.13
C ASP A 166 4.98 6.06 17.01
N GLY A 167 4.43 5.77 18.19
CA GLY A 167 3.94 6.80 19.13
C GLY A 167 2.63 7.47 18.70
N LEU A 168 1.82 6.78 17.88
CA LEU A 168 0.45 7.18 17.60
C LEU A 168 -0.48 6.78 18.76
N SER A 169 -1.62 7.44 18.86
CA SER A 169 -2.64 7.13 19.87
C SER A 169 -3.57 6.02 19.37
N PRO A 170 -3.97 5.05 20.21
CA PRO A 170 -4.96 4.02 19.83
C PRO A 170 -6.31 4.57 19.42
N ALA A 171 -7.03 3.81 18.59
CA ALA A 171 -8.39 4.12 18.13
C ALA A 171 -8.56 5.56 17.58
N THR A 172 -7.53 6.09 16.93
CA THR A 172 -7.47 7.50 16.50
C THR A 172 -7.43 7.61 14.98
N ASN A 173 -8.23 8.52 14.42
CA ASN A 173 -8.21 8.84 12.99
C ASN A 173 -7.08 9.82 12.69
N TYR A 174 -6.27 9.50 11.69
CA TYR A 174 -5.20 10.34 11.18
C TYR A 174 -5.38 10.63 9.70
N THR A 175 -4.98 11.83 9.29
CA THR A 175 -4.87 12.26 7.90
C THR A 175 -3.40 12.26 7.51
N VAL A 176 -3.09 11.68 6.35
CA VAL A 176 -1.71 11.51 5.87
C VAL A 176 -1.54 12.15 4.50
N PHE A 177 -0.45 12.88 4.36
CA PHE A 177 0.06 13.42 3.10
C PHE A 177 1.50 12.97 2.88
N VAL A 178 1.90 12.83 1.62
CA VAL A 178 3.30 12.65 1.22
C VAL A 178 3.70 13.82 0.33
N ILE A 179 4.83 14.44 0.65
CA ILE A 179 5.36 15.59 -0.08
C ILE A 179 6.63 15.18 -0.79
N GLU A 180 6.66 15.31 -2.11
CA GLU A 180 7.82 15.07 -2.97
C GLU A 180 8.48 16.40 -3.36
N ASN A 181 9.80 16.48 -3.24
CA ASN A 181 10.64 17.64 -3.60
C ASN A 181 10.13 18.98 -3.04
N ASN A 182 9.48 18.93 -1.87
CA ASN A 182 8.87 20.06 -1.15
C ASN A 182 7.67 20.75 -1.81
N THR A 183 7.33 20.40 -3.05
CA THR A 183 6.38 21.13 -3.89
C THR A 183 5.18 20.27 -4.27
N THR A 184 5.43 18.99 -4.51
CA THR A 184 4.46 18.05 -5.01
C THR A 184 3.81 17.31 -3.84
N VAL A 185 2.49 17.28 -3.78
CA VAL A 185 1.71 16.72 -2.67
C VAL A 185 0.86 15.57 -3.17
N SER A 186 0.85 14.48 -2.40
CA SER A 186 0.02 13.30 -2.60
C SER A 186 -0.81 13.05 -1.33
N GLY A 187 -2.09 12.74 -1.49
CA GLY A 187 -3.04 12.56 -0.40
C GLY A 187 -4.25 13.50 -0.54
N PRO A 188 -5.03 13.72 0.53
CA PRO A 188 -4.94 13.00 1.80
C PRO A 188 -5.38 11.54 1.67
N ILE A 189 -4.77 10.65 2.44
CA ILE A 189 -5.42 9.39 2.84
C ILE A 189 -5.79 9.45 4.32
N ASN A 190 -6.87 8.76 4.69
CA ASN A 190 -7.30 8.65 6.07
C ASN A 190 -6.96 7.25 6.59
N ILE A 191 -6.32 7.19 7.75
CA ILE A 191 -5.94 5.93 8.41
C ILE A 191 -6.46 5.93 9.84
N VAL A 192 -6.60 4.74 10.42
CA VAL A 192 -7.03 4.57 11.80
C VAL A 192 -6.12 3.59 12.51
N THR A 193 -5.61 3.98 13.67
CA THR A 193 -4.93 3.06 14.59
C THR A 193 -5.95 2.14 15.25
N LYS A 194 -5.56 0.88 15.44
CA LYS A 194 -6.42 -0.17 16.01
C LYS A 194 -6.65 0.05 17.51
N SER A 195 -7.49 -0.81 18.10
CA SER A 195 -7.79 -0.75 19.54
C SER A 195 -6.51 -0.87 20.38
N ALA A 196 -6.53 -0.33 21.61
CA ALA A 196 -5.38 -0.47 22.52
C ALA A 196 -5.07 -1.93 22.89
N ALA A 197 -6.03 -2.84 22.70
CA ALA A 197 -5.90 -4.26 22.97
C ALA A 197 -5.41 -5.07 21.75
N PHE A 198 -5.16 -4.44 20.61
CA PHE A 198 -4.73 -5.13 19.40
C PHE A 198 -3.41 -5.89 19.63
N PRO A 199 -3.38 -7.23 19.45
CA PRO A 199 -2.27 -8.06 19.96
C PRO A 199 -1.14 -8.30 18.96
N CYS A 200 -1.31 -7.89 17.70
CA CYS A 200 -0.44 -8.29 16.59
C CYS A 200 0.62 -7.23 16.26
N ALA A 201 1.83 -7.68 15.92
CA ALA A 201 2.95 -6.83 15.54
C ALA A 201 3.04 -6.60 14.03
N LEU A 202 3.55 -5.44 13.61
CA LEU A 202 3.87 -5.17 12.20
C LEU A 202 5.08 -5.99 11.74
N VAL A 203 4.98 -6.50 10.52
CA VAL A 203 6.09 -7.15 9.82
C VAL A 203 6.29 -6.42 8.49
N HIS A 204 7.52 -6.02 8.21
CA HIS A 204 7.86 -5.29 6.99
C HIS A 204 9.28 -5.59 6.52
N SER A 205 9.66 -5.05 5.37
CA SER A 205 11.04 -5.07 4.87
C SER A 205 11.67 -6.47 4.84
N LEU A 206 10.91 -7.46 4.39
CA LEU A 206 11.38 -8.84 4.18
C LEU A 206 11.77 -9.04 2.72
N PRO A 207 13.08 -9.10 2.35
CA PRO A 207 13.47 -9.21 0.95
C PRO A 207 12.96 -10.47 0.25
N TYR A 208 12.84 -11.57 0.99
CA TYR A 208 12.30 -12.84 0.50
C TYR A 208 10.77 -12.87 0.42
N CYS A 209 10.09 -11.91 1.05
CA CYS A 209 8.63 -11.75 1.06
C CYS A 209 8.23 -10.26 0.94
N PRO A 210 8.44 -9.64 -0.24
CA PRO A 210 8.38 -8.18 -0.36
C PRO A 210 6.98 -7.59 -0.17
N SER A 211 5.93 -8.36 -0.43
CA SER A 211 4.52 -8.00 -0.21
C SER A 211 4.09 -7.95 1.25
N ILE A 212 4.91 -8.46 2.19
CA ILE A 212 4.56 -8.48 3.60
C ILE A 212 4.90 -7.11 4.19
N SER A 213 3.85 -6.34 4.45
CA SER A 213 3.91 -4.97 4.96
C SER A 213 2.71 -4.70 5.86
N TYR A 214 2.40 -5.64 6.74
CA TYR A 214 1.17 -5.62 7.53
C TYR A 214 1.31 -6.31 8.90
N ALA A 215 0.26 -6.22 9.73
CA ALA A 215 0.26 -6.84 11.05
C ALA A 215 0.08 -8.37 10.95
N VAL A 216 0.91 -9.12 11.68
CA VAL A 216 0.94 -10.59 11.70
C VAL A 216 0.71 -11.05 13.14
N PRO A 217 0.11 -12.22 13.41
CA PRO A 217 -0.08 -12.75 14.76
C PRO A 217 1.23 -13.23 15.39
N LEU A 218 2.15 -12.29 15.60
CA LEU A 218 3.38 -12.40 16.34
C LEU A 218 3.26 -11.52 17.58
N VAL A 219 3.87 -11.99 18.67
CA VAL A 219 4.05 -11.17 19.87
C VAL A 219 4.91 -9.94 19.55
N ALA A 220 4.93 -8.95 20.43
CA ALA A 220 5.79 -7.78 20.22
C ALA A 220 7.27 -8.19 20.03
N PRO A 221 8.00 -7.54 19.10
CA PRO A 221 9.41 -7.81 18.87
C PRO A 221 10.27 -7.49 20.12
N PRO A 222 11.45 -8.11 20.25
CA PRO A 222 12.37 -7.79 21.33
C PRO A 222 12.80 -6.32 21.29
N SER A 223 12.75 -5.65 22.44
CA SER A 223 13.26 -4.27 22.59
C SER A 223 14.73 -4.18 22.12
N PRO A 224 15.12 -3.12 21.39
CA PRO A 224 14.39 -1.87 21.15
C PRO A 224 13.55 -1.85 19.86
N ALA A 225 13.41 -2.98 19.15
CA ALA A 225 12.64 -3.02 17.92
C ALA A 225 11.16 -2.79 18.21
N VAL A 226 10.51 -2.00 17.37
CA VAL A 226 9.09 -1.66 17.50
C VAL A 226 8.21 -2.43 16.50
N ALA A 227 8.82 -2.95 15.43
CA ALA A 227 8.22 -3.86 14.45
C ALA A 227 9.24 -4.94 14.04
N TYR A 228 8.78 -6.00 13.36
CA TYR A 228 9.67 -7.02 12.80
C TYR A 228 10.11 -6.66 11.38
N ASP A 229 11.39 -6.89 11.12
CA ASP A 229 12.03 -6.83 9.81
C ASP A 229 12.88 -8.08 9.56
N ALA A 230 13.61 -8.10 8.44
CA ALA A 230 14.47 -9.23 8.09
C ALA A 230 15.58 -9.53 9.12
N THR A 231 15.92 -8.58 10.01
CA THR A 231 16.98 -8.73 11.01
C THR A 231 16.46 -9.21 12.36
N THR A 232 15.20 -8.93 12.67
CA THR A 232 14.56 -9.21 13.97
C THR A 232 13.59 -10.38 13.93
N LEU A 233 13.12 -10.78 12.75
CA LEU A 233 12.21 -11.92 12.60
C LEU A 233 12.92 -13.24 12.98
N PRO A 234 12.27 -14.12 13.78
CA PRO A 234 12.83 -15.42 14.13
C PRO A 234 13.25 -16.26 12.91
N GLY A 235 14.50 -16.75 12.94
CA GLY A 235 15.12 -17.45 11.80
C GLY A 235 14.42 -18.75 11.38
N ASN A 236 13.68 -19.40 12.29
CA ASN A 236 12.90 -20.59 11.95
C ASN A 236 11.70 -20.27 11.04
N ILE A 237 11.11 -19.07 11.17
CA ILE A 237 10.00 -18.63 10.32
C ILE A 237 10.51 -18.39 8.91
N SER A 238 11.63 -17.67 8.77
CA SER A 238 12.24 -17.39 7.47
C SER A 238 12.80 -18.66 6.82
N SER A 239 13.46 -19.55 7.57
CA SER A 239 14.03 -20.78 7.01
C SER A 239 12.98 -21.69 6.36
N THR A 240 11.81 -21.85 6.98
CA THR A 240 10.71 -22.67 6.42
C THR A 240 10.21 -22.12 5.09
N ILE A 241 10.05 -20.80 4.98
CA ILE A 241 9.63 -20.15 3.73
C ILE A 241 10.70 -20.31 2.65
N LEU A 242 11.97 -20.09 3.01
CA LEU A 242 13.10 -20.23 2.09
C LEU A 242 13.25 -21.67 1.59
N GLU A 243 13.01 -22.67 2.44
CA GLU A 243 13.03 -24.08 2.05
C GLU A 243 11.92 -24.40 1.04
N TYR A 244 10.66 -24.03 1.33
CA TYR A 244 9.55 -24.23 0.39
C TYR A 244 9.76 -23.51 -0.94
N MET A 245 10.30 -22.29 -0.89
CA MET A 245 10.63 -21.51 -2.08
C MET A 245 11.75 -22.17 -2.89
N THR A 246 12.77 -22.73 -2.22
CA THR A 246 13.89 -23.43 -2.87
C THR A 246 13.40 -24.68 -3.57
N ASN A 247 12.64 -25.53 -2.87
CA ASN A 247 12.09 -26.77 -3.42
C ASN A 247 11.20 -26.49 -4.65
N PHE A 248 10.32 -25.49 -4.54
CA PHE A 248 9.48 -25.07 -5.67
C PHE A 248 10.32 -24.60 -6.86
N THR A 249 11.33 -23.77 -6.62
CA THR A 249 12.23 -23.26 -7.67
C THR A 249 12.98 -24.39 -8.36
N THR A 250 13.45 -25.39 -7.59
CA THR A 250 14.08 -26.59 -8.13
C THR A 250 13.10 -27.37 -9.01
N THR A 251 11.86 -27.59 -8.57
CA THR A 251 10.85 -28.29 -9.39
C THR A 251 10.51 -27.50 -10.65
N LEU A 252 10.34 -26.17 -10.55
CA LEU A 252 10.04 -25.34 -11.72
C LEU A 252 11.19 -25.36 -12.74
N SER A 253 12.44 -25.41 -12.27
CA SER A 253 13.63 -25.47 -13.13
C SER A 253 13.79 -26.80 -13.90
N THR A 254 12.99 -27.84 -13.60
CA THR A 254 12.97 -29.05 -14.44
C THR A 254 12.31 -28.79 -15.79
N PHE A 255 11.50 -27.75 -15.90
CA PHE A 255 11.02 -27.25 -17.18
C PHE A 255 12.12 -26.38 -17.82
N PRO A 256 12.39 -26.55 -19.12
CA PRO A 256 13.42 -25.80 -19.84
C PRO A 256 12.94 -24.38 -20.16
N CYS A 257 12.83 -23.57 -19.11
CA CYS A 257 12.33 -22.21 -19.15
C CYS A 257 13.17 -21.33 -20.09
N GLY A 258 12.52 -20.38 -20.78
CA GLY A 258 13.14 -19.50 -21.76
C GLY A 258 13.46 -20.15 -23.11
N ARG A 259 13.49 -21.49 -23.19
CA ARG A 259 13.57 -22.26 -24.43
C ARG A 259 12.21 -22.76 -24.88
N ASP A 260 11.52 -23.47 -23.99
CA ASP A 260 10.18 -23.99 -24.25
C ASP A 260 9.13 -23.07 -23.61
N MET A 261 7.99 -22.95 -24.28
CA MET A 261 6.90 -22.07 -23.87
C MET A 261 5.71 -22.91 -23.43
N TYR A 262 5.35 -22.86 -22.14
CA TYR A 262 4.11 -23.47 -21.63
C TYR A 262 2.91 -22.50 -21.71
N SER A 263 3.18 -21.20 -21.85
CA SER A 263 2.17 -20.13 -21.94
C SER A 263 2.69 -19.00 -22.83
N PRO A 264 1.83 -18.36 -23.64
CA PRO A 264 2.19 -17.15 -24.37
C PRO A 264 2.16 -15.87 -23.52
N LEU A 265 1.64 -15.94 -22.29
CA LEU A 265 1.41 -14.78 -21.42
C LEU A 265 2.20 -14.80 -20.11
N GLN A 266 2.77 -15.95 -19.75
CA GLN A 266 3.39 -16.18 -18.45
C GLN A 266 4.72 -16.90 -18.64
N THR A 267 5.72 -16.49 -17.88
CA THR A 267 7.04 -17.12 -17.86
C THR A 267 7.28 -17.84 -16.53
N CYS A 268 8.32 -18.68 -16.45
CA CYS A 268 8.63 -19.31 -15.16
C CYS A 268 9.03 -18.28 -14.09
N ALA A 269 9.52 -17.09 -14.46
CA ALA A 269 9.77 -16.01 -13.50
C ALA A 269 8.46 -15.44 -12.94
N ASP A 270 7.42 -15.31 -13.78
CA ASP A 270 6.09 -14.90 -13.34
C ASP A 270 5.47 -15.96 -12.43
N CYS A 271 5.56 -17.24 -12.81
CA CYS A 271 5.15 -18.38 -11.96
C CYS A 271 5.84 -18.37 -10.59
N GLN A 272 7.17 -18.21 -10.59
CA GLN A 272 7.95 -18.17 -9.35
C GLN A 272 7.55 -16.97 -8.47
N THR A 273 7.33 -15.81 -9.08
CA THR A 273 6.90 -14.59 -8.37
C THR A 273 5.51 -14.76 -7.78
N ALA A 274 4.56 -15.32 -8.54
CA ALA A 274 3.23 -15.64 -8.06
C ALA A 274 3.27 -16.63 -6.89
N TYR A 275 4.05 -17.70 -7.00
CA TYR A 275 4.22 -18.69 -5.93
C TYR A 275 4.83 -18.07 -4.67
N ARG A 276 5.85 -17.21 -4.81
CA ARG A 276 6.44 -16.48 -3.68
C ARG A 276 5.40 -15.63 -2.97
N LYS A 277 4.65 -14.82 -3.71
CA LYS A 277 3.59 -13.96 -3.15
C LYS A 277 2.54 -14.79 -2.40
N TRP A 278 2.08 -15.89 -2.99
CA TRP A 278 1.17 -16.82 -2.34
C TRP A 278 1.78 -17.43 -1.07
N LEU A 279 2.99 -18.00 -1.15
CA LEU A 279 3.67 -18.65 -0.03
C LEU A 279 3.86 -17.68 1.15
N CYS A 280 4.25 -16.43 0.87
CA CYS A 280 4.39 -15.40 1.88
C CYS A 280 3.02 -15.07 2.52
N SER A 281 1.97 -14.89 1.72
CA SER A 281 0.62 -14.56 2.23
C SER A 281 0.01 -15.68 3.10
N VAL A 282 0.26 -16.95 2.76
CA VAL A 282 -0.24 -18.09 3.57
C VAL A 282 0.62 -18.32 4.82
N SER A 283 1.91 -17.99 4.75
CA SER A 283 2.85 -18.16 5.87
C SER A 283 2.74 -17.05 6.90
N PHE A 284 2.41 -15.84 6.46
CA PHE A 284 2.16 -14.66 7.30
C PHE A 284 0.70 -14.24 7.19
N PRO A 285 -0.21 -14.92 7.92
CA PRO A 285 -1.61 -14.52 7.93
C PRO A 285 -1.72 -13.09 8.47
N ARG A 286 -2.50 -12.26 7.79
CA ARG A 286 -2.72 -10.89 8.26
C ARG A 286 -3.62 -10.92 9.48
N CYS A 287 -3.32 -10.05 10.43
CA CYS A 287 -4.10 -9.82 11.64
C CYS A 287 -4.77 -8.46 11.56
N SER A 288 -6.04 -8.38 11.95
CA SER A 288 -6.78 -7.12 11.96
C SER A 288 -7.89 -7.12 13.02
N GLU A 289 -8.70 -6.07 13.02
CA GLU A 289 -9.91 -5.93 13.84
C GLU A 289 -11.06 -5.45 12.96
N GLU A 290 -12.29 -5.82 13.31
CA GLU A 290 -13.47 -5.31 12.64
C GLU A 290 -13.58 -3.78 12.83
N SER A 291 -14.04 -3.09 11.79
CA SER A 291 -14.39 -1.68 11.90
C SER A 291 -15.53 -1.52 12.92
N PRO A 292 -15.41 -0.61 13.91
CA PRO A 292 -16.50 -0.33 14.83
C PRO A 292 -17.70 0.21 14.02
N SER A 293 -18.76 -0.58 13.96
CA SER A 293 -19.95 -0.38 13.13
C SER A 293 -20.53 1.04 13.22
N THR A 294 -20.46 1.81 12.13
CA THR A 294 -21.59 2.67 11.78
C THR A 294 -22.60 1.79 11.06
N SER A 295 -23.71 1.51 11.74
CA SER A 295 -25.01 1.07 11.22
C SER A 295 -24.96 0.34 9.87
N GLN A 296 -25.23 -0.97 9.90
CA GLN A 296 -25.68 -1.74 8.74
C GLN A 296 -26.83 -0.99 8.05
N SER A 297 -26.52 -0.17 7.05
CA SER A 297 -27.49 0.24 6.06
C SER A 297 -27.83 -1.02 5.24
N SER A 298 -29.11 -1.16 4.89
CA SER A 298 -29.73 -2.36 4.33
C SER A 298 -29.28 -2.72 2.90
N GLN A 299 -28.05 -2.38 2.51
CA GLN A 299 -27.37 -2.79 1.29
C GLN A 299 -26.05 -3.40 1.74
N SER A 300 -26.00 -4.74 1.78
CA SER A 300 -24.91 -5.56 2.33
C SER A 300 -23.52 -4.96 2.08
N PRO A 301 -22.84 -4.41 3.10
CA PRO A 301 -21.46 -4.00 2.95
C PRO A 301 -20.61 -5.25 2.81
N ALA A 302 -19.68 -5.24 1.85
CA ALA A 302 -18.72 -6.32 1.62
C ALA A 302 -18.09 -6.74 2.95
N VAL A 303 -18.27 -8.00 3.35
CA VAL A 303 -17.70 -8.51 4.60
C VAL A 303 -16.23 -8.82 4.32
N SER A 304 -15.32 -8.15 5.04
CA SER A 304 -13.91 -8.52 4.96
C SER A 304 -13.75 -9.98 5.40
N ALA A 305 -12.78 -10.73 4.85
CA ALA A 305 -12.56 -12.15 5.14
C ALA A 305 -11.93 -12.39 6.53
N LEU A 306 -12.42 -11.65 7.53
CA LEU A 306 -12.02 -11.68 8.91
C LEU A 306 -12.62 -12.90 9.58
N VAL A 307 -11.75 -13.68 10.22
CA VAL A 307 -12.14 -14.87 10.97
C VAL A 307 -11.56 -14.75 12.39
N PRO A 308 -12.40 -14.81 13.43
CA PRO A 308 -11.92 -14.81 14.80
C PRO A 308 -11.08 -16.06 15.06
N GLN A 309 -9.95 -15.88 15.72
CA GLN A 309 -9.04 -16.95 16.12
C GLN A 309 -8.95 -16.94 17.65
N PRO A 310 -9.32 -18.04 18.32
CA PRO A 310 -9.13 -18.13 19.76
C PRO A 310 -7.64 -18.13 20.13
N ALA A 311 -7.34 -17.78 21.38
CA ALA A 311 -6.02 -17.98 21.96
C ALA A 311 -5.51 -19.41 21.71
N ASN A 312 -4.22 -19.55 21.43
CA ASN A 312 -3.55 -20.82 21.13
C ASN A 312 -3.98 -21.51 19.83
N THR A 313 -4.61 -20.80 18.89
CA THR A 313 -4.88 -21.32 17.55
C THR A 313 -3.59 -21.71 16.83
N THR A 314 -3.56 -22.91 16.26
CA THR A 314 -2.48 -23.37 15.39
C THR A 314 -2.40 -22.53 14.12
N GLN A 315 -1.23 -21.95 13.87
CA GLN A 315 -0.99 -21.13 12.67
C GLN A 315 -0.79 -22.00 11.43
N ARG A 316 -1.09 -21.44 10.24
CA ARG A 316 -0.80 -22.11 8.95
C ARG A 316 0.67 -22.41 8.77
N ASN A 317 1.54 -21.50 9.24
CA ASN A 317 2.96 -21.74 9.38
C ASN A 317 3.24 -22.16 10.84
N PRO A 318 3.54 -23.44 11.11
CA PRO A 318 3.82 -23.92 12.46
C PRO A 318 5.05 -23.28 13.11
N ALA A 319 5.92 -22.62 12.31
CA ALA A 319 7.07 -21.88 12.83
C ALA A 319 6.66 -20.58 13.55
N ILE A 320 5.45 -20.07 13.31
CA ILE A 320 4.87 -18.93 14.04
C ILE A 320 4.26 -19.46 15.34
N PRO A 321 4.76 -19.05 16.52
CA PRO A 321 4.18 -19.46 17.79
C PRO A 321 2.74 -18.98 17.93
N PRO A 322 1.81 -19.79 18.45
CA PRO A 322 0.45 -19.35 18.73
C PRO A 322 0.40 -18.18 19.72
N LEU A 323 -0.39 -17.15 19.38
CA LEU A 323 -0.70 -16.07 20.31
C LEU A 323 -1.51 -16.59 21.51
N GLN A 324 -1.24 -16.03 22.68
CA GLN A 324 -1.95 -16.37 23.92
C GLN A 324 -3.25 -15.59 24.14
N THR A 325 -3.63 -14.77 23.17
CA THR A 325 -4.81 -13.90 23.20
C THR A 325 -5.65 -14.15 21.97
N ASP A 326 -6.95 -13.90 22.08
CA ASP A 326 -7.84 -13.89 20.94
C ASP A 326 -7.44 -12.78 19.97
N TYR A 327 -7.55 -13.04 18.67
CA TYR A 327 -7.27 -12.07 17.63
C TYR A 327 -8.15 -12.36 16.42
N THR A 328 -8.25 -11.42 15.49
CA THR A 328 -8.96 -11.65 14.23
C THR A 328 -7.95 -11.74 13.11
N SER A 329 -8.03 -12.82 12.33
CA SER A 329 -7.16 -13.03 11.17
C SER A 329 -7.92 -12.71 9.89
N LEU A 330 -7.28 -11.98 8.99
CA LEU A 330 -7.70 -11.91 7.61
C LEU A 330 -7.11 -13.10 6.85
N LEU A 331 -7.97 -13.96 6.31
CA LEU A 331 -7.54 -15.09 5.50
C LEU A 331 -6.78 -14.62 4.24
N PRO A 332 -5.76 -15.36 3.77
CA PRO A 332 -5.11 -15.05 2.50
C PRO A 332 -6.14 -15.05 1.38
N CYS A 333 -6.06 -14.11 0.45
CA CYS A 333 -7.02 -14.02 -0.64
C CYS A 333 -6.87 -15.19 -1.60
N LEU A 334 -7.98 -15.82 -1.99
CA LEU A 334 -7.99 -16.96 -2.92
C LEU A 334 -7.34 -16.60 -4.26
N GLU A 335 -7.41 -15.34 -4.65
CA GLU A 335 -6.82 -14.77 -5.85
C GLU A 335 -5.29 -14.91 -5.85
N THR A 336 -4.63 -14.85 -4.68
CA THR A 336 -3.19 -15.12 -4.60
C THR A 336 -2.86 -16.56 -4.97
N CYS A 337 -3.71 -17.53 -4.58
CA CYS A 337 -3.57 -18.91 -5.01
C CYS A 337 -3.85 -19.03 -6.51
N ASN A 338 -4.97 -18.48 -6.99
CA ASN A 338 -5.34 -18.56 -8.40
C ASN A 338 -4.32 -17.87 -9.31
N ALA A 339 -3.58 -16.86 -8.82
CA ALA A 339 -2.47 -16.25 -9.55
C ALA A 339 -1.35 -17.27 -9.81
N VAL A 340 -1.04 -18.14 -8.85
CA VAL A 340 -0.07 -19.24 -9.06
C VAL A 340 -0.62 -20.23 -10.09
N ASP A 341 -1.85 -20.68 -9.93
CA ASP A 341 -2.51 -21.64 -10.84
C ASP A 341 -2.51 -21.14 -12.29
N ARG A 342 -2.71 -19.83 -12.51
CA ARG A 342 -2.68 -19.20 -13.84
C ARG A 342 -1.29 -18.95 -14.38
N ALA A 343 -0.33 -18.65 -13.51
CA ALA A 343 1.03 -18.30 -13.92
C ALA A 343 1.89 -19.54 -14.19
N CYS A 344 1.60 -20.66 -13.53
CA CYS A 344 2.48 -21.81 -13.49
C CYS A 344 2.16 -22.92 -14.51
N PRO A 345 3.16 -23.71 -14.93
CA PRO A 345 2.93 -24.85 -15.81
C PRO A 345 2.07 -25.95 -15.16
N ASN A 346 1.19 -26.57 -15.96
CA ASN A 346 0.29 -27.63 -15.48
C ASN A 346 1.00 -28.85 -14.86
N PHE A 347 2.25 -29.16 -15.24
CA PHE A 347 2.97 -30.33 -14.70
C PHE A 347 3.28 -30.21 -13.20
N LEU A 348 3.31 -28.98 -12.65
CA LEU A 348 3.48 -28.76 -11.22
C LEU A 348 2.27 -29.23 -10.40
N GLY A 349 1.11 -29.42 -11.05
CA GLY A 349 -0.10 -29.90 -10.39
C GLY A 349 -0.62 -28.97 -9.28
N PHE A 350 -0.19 -27.71 -9.26
CA PHE A 350 -0.69 -26.71 -8.33
C PHE A 350 -2.19 -26.55 -8.54
N LYS A 351 -2.98 -26.58 -7.47
CA LYS A 351 -4.44 -26.48 -7.54
C LYS A 351 -4.98 -25.71 -6.35
N CYS A 352 -5.84 -24.74 -6.64
CA CYS A 352 -6.52 -23.96 -5.61
C CYS A 352 -7.85 -24.60 -5.18
N PRO A 353 -8.25 -24.40 -3.92
CA PRO A 353 -9.59 -24.75 -3.49
C PRO A 353 -10.64 -24.04 -4.34
N VAL A 354 -11.71 -24.76 -4.66
CA VAL A 354 -12.85 -24.21 -5.39
C VAL A 354 -13.83 -23.58 -4.40
N VAL A 355 -14.38 -22.41 -4.75
CA VAL A 355 -15.22 -21.63 -3.82
C VAL A 355 -16.39 -22.44 -3.23
N ARG A 356 -16.96 -23.35 -4.03
CA ARG A 356 -18.05 -24.24 -3.62
C ARG A 356 -17.72 -25.20 -2.47
N PHE A 357 -16.44 -25.48 -2.22
CA PHE A 357 -16.03 -26.52 -1.28
C PHE A 357 -14.98 -25.97 -0.30
N ASN A 358 -15.46 -25.39 0.80
CA ASN A 358 -14.67 -24.95 1.95
C ASN A 358 -13.55 -23.94 1.65
N ALA A 359 -13.58 -23.25 0.49
CA ALA A 359 -12.58 -22.22 0.20
C ALA A 359 -12.67 -21.09 1.22
N ASP A 360 -13.88 -20.73 1.63
CA ASP A 360 -14.21 -19.74 2.68
C ASP A 360 -13.62 -20.07 4.06
N LYS A 361 -13.25 -21.33 4.31
CA LYS A 361 -12.55 -21.74 5.55
C LYS A 361 -11.05 -21.52 5.49
N SER A 362 -10.48 -21.51 4.30
CA SER A 362 -9.02 -21.49 4.11
C SER A 362 -8.49 -20.21 3.47
N TYR A 363 -9.34 -19.50 2.72
CA TYR A 363 -9.02 -18.31 1.96
C TYR A 363 -10.16 -17.29 2.05
N GLY A 364 -9.81 -16.01 1.91
CA GLY A 364 -10.80 -14.97 1.66
C GLY A 364 -11.31 -15.04 0.23
N VAL A 365 -12.64 -14.96 0.04
CA VAL A 365 -13.33 -15.08 -1.25
C VAL A 365 -14.13 -13.81 -1.54
N GLY A 366 -13.47 -12.74 -1.97
CA GLY A 366 -14.12 -11.42 -2.03
C GLY A 366 -14.93 -11.14 -3.30
N PHE A 367 -14.78 -11.93 -4.37
CA PHE A 367 -15.55 -11.76 -5.61
C PHE A 367 -16.74 -12.73 -5.76
N VAL A 368 -16.91 -13.68 -4.82
CA VAL A 368 -17.83 -14.82 -4.93
C VAL A 368 -18.71 -14.93 -3.69
N ASP A 369 -19.48 -13.89 -3.39
CA ASP A 369 -20.42 -13.88 -2.24
C ASP A 369 -21.73 -14.62 -2.53
N SER A 370 -21.66 -15.86 -3.02
CA SER A 370 -22.85 -16.73 -2.94
C SER A 370 -22.58 -18.23 -2.79
N GLY A 371 -21.32 -18.68 -2.88
CA GLY A 371 -21.04 -20.13 -2.87
C GLY A 371 -21.66 -20.92 -4.04
N GLU A 372 -22.35 -20.27 -4.99
CA GLU A 372 -22.90 -20.87 -6.21
C GLU A 372 -21.91 -20.73 -7.38
N VAL A 373 -21.83 -21.73 -8.29
CA VAL A 373 -20.96 -21.61 -9.49
C VAL A 373 -21.57 -20.61 -10.44
N GLY A 374 -20.70 -19.76 -10.96
CA GLY A 374 -21.04 -18.80 -12.00
C GLY A 374 -21.58 -17.47 -11.47
N VAL A 375 -21.80 -17.35 -10.15
CA VAL A 375 -22.23 -16.10 -9.55
C VAL A 375 -21.01 -15.36 -9.01
N GLN A 376 -20.58 -14.35 -9.77
CA GLN A 376 -19.49 -13.45 -9.46
C GLN A 376 -20.04 -12.02 -9.38
N GLY A 377 -19.43 -11.15 -8.57
CA GLY A 377 -19.74 -9.70 -8.59
C GLY A 377 -20.73 -9.18 -7.54
N GLN A 378 -20.90 -9.88 -6.41
CA GLN A 378 -21.57 -9.33 -5.22
C GLN A 378 -20.60 -8.57 -4.29
N GLY A 379 -19.29 -8.67 -4.53
CA GLY A 379 -18.29 -7.84 -3.87
C GLY A 379 -18.31 -6.40 -4.36
N SER A 380 -18.09 -5.43 -3.48
CA SER A 380 -17.97 -4.02 -3.85
C SER A 380 -16.61 -3.76 -4.50
N THR A 381 -16.61 -3.53 -5.82
CA THR A 381 -15.43 -3.07 -6.55
C THR A 381 -15.23 -1.57 -6.30
N GLY A 382 -14.26 -1.21 -5.47
CA GLY A 382 -13.98 0.20 -5.19
C GLY A 382 -12.97 0.47 -4.08
N SER A 383 -12.67 -0.50 -3.21
CA SER A 383 -11.59 -0.39 -2.22
C SER A 383 -10.97 -1.76 -1.97
N ALA A 384 -9.73 -1.96 -2.39
CA ALA A 384 -8.97 -3.19 -2.07
C ALA A 384 -8.61 -3.25 -0.58
N GLN A 385 -8.57 -2.11 0.11
CA GLN A 385 -8.20 -1.97 1.50
C GLN A 385 -8.93 -0.80 2.17
N ASP A 386 -9.30 -0.92 3.46
CA ASP A 386 -9.85 0.20 4.25
C ASP A 386 -8.78 0.93 5.07
N ARG A 387 -9.23 1.97 5.77
CA ARG A 387 -8.42 2.80 6.67
C ARG A 387 -7.85 2.04 7.89
N TRP A 388 -8.36 0.86 8.21
CA TRP A 388 -7.85 -0.03 9.27
C TRP A 388 -6.88 -1.07 8.72
N GLY A 389 -6.69 -1.12 7.40
CA GLY A 389 -5.89 -2.13 6.73
C GLY A 389 -6.68 -3.38 6.36
N ASN A 390 -7.97 -3.50 6.62
CA ASN A 390 -8.71 -4.68 6.16
C ASN A 390 -8.72 -4.72 4.64
N VAL A 391 -8.34 -5.87 4.07
CA VAL A 391 -8.34 -6.08 2.62
C VAL A 391 -9.57 -6.88 2.22
N TRP A 392 -10.23 -6.46 1.15
CA TRP A 392 -11.23 -7.28 0.48
C TRP A 392 -10.54 -8.02 -0.63
N CYS A 393 -10.81 -9.32 -0.73
CA CYS A 393 -10.24 -10.19 -1.75
C CYS A 393 -10.93 -9.94 -3.10
N ASN A 394 -10.77 -8.73 -3.63
CA ASN A 394 -11.42 -8.22 -4.82
C ASN A 394 -10.45 -8.13 -6.00
N GLY A 395 -9.66 -9.19 -6.23
CA GLY A 395 -8.76 -9.27 -7.38
C GLY A 395 -7.60 -8.29 -7.28
N SER A 396 -6.40 -8.83 -7.03
CA SER A 396 -5.16 -8.08 -7.26
C SER A 396 -4.98 -7.72 -8.72
#